data_AF-A0A1I4ZC57-F1
#
_entry.id   AF-A0A1I4ZC57-F1
#
_cell.length_a   1.000
_cell.length_b   1.000
_cell.length_c   1.000
_cell.angle_alpha   90.00
_cell.angle_beta   90.00
_cell.angle_gamma   90.00
#
_symmetry.space_group_name_H-M   'P 1'
#
loop_
_entity.id
_entity.type
_entity.pdbx_description
1 polymer ?
#
loop_
_entity_poly.entity_id
_entity_poly.type
_entity_poly.pdbx_seq_one_letter_code
_entity_poly.pdbx_strand_id
1 'polypeptide(L)'
;MATTIGLFDSVPKDAFQFGYGTDFDARKVSEALRLKKEDVSHLASVSVKSVRYDDAIPEQVRERLAEIANTMNLVAATFDGDVAKAATWFLTRNPLLGDVAPRDMIRLGRYERLRRFIINAMREREPQRYAA
;
A
#
# COMPACT_ATOMS: atom_id res chain seq x y z
N MET A 1 -0.28 23.16 13.72
CA MET A 1 -1.46 23.35 12.85
C MET A 1 -2.15 22.01 12.73
N ALA A 2 -3.47 21.97 12.89
CA ALA A 2 -4.22 20.75 12.72
C ALA A 2 -4.11 20.31 11.25
N THR A 3 -3.55 19.13 11.01
CA THR A 3 -3.49 18.54 9.67
C THR A 3 -4.72 17.65 9.54
N THR A 4 -5.88 18.28 9.41
CA THR A 4 -7.09 17.60 8.97
C THR A 4 -6.77 16.93 7.64
N ILE A 5 -6.85 15.60 7.56
CA ILE A 5 -6.71 14.87 6.29
C ILE A 5 -7.78 15.40 5.35
N GLY A 6 -7.36 16.19 4.37
CA GLY A 6 -8.22 16.71 3.31
C GLY A 6 -8.69 15.58 2.41
N LEU A 7 -9.79 15.82 1.68
CA LEU A 7 -10.34 14.85 0.73
C LEU A 7 -9.28 14.31 -0.26
N PHE A 8 -8.34 15.17 -0.67
CA PHE A 8 -7.31 14.89 -1.65
C PHE A 8 -6.01 14.33 -1.06
N ASP A 9 -5.86 14.31 0.27
CA ASP A 9 -4.68 13.71 0.94
C ASP A 9 -4.68 12.17 0.82
N SER A 10 -5.78 11.60 0.31
CA SER A 10 -5.87 10.20 -0.08
C SER A 10 -5.04 9.82 -1.31
N VAL A 11 -4.55 10.82 -2.06
CA VAL A 11 -3.62 10.65 -3.19
C VAL A 11 -2.25 11.22 -2.78
N PRO A 12 -1.38 10.39 -2.17
CA PRO A 12 -0.05 10.82 -1.73
C PRO A 12 0.88 11.06 -2.93
N LYS A 13 1.97 11.79 -2.69
CA LYS A 13 3.09 11.87 -3.63
C LYS A 13 3.67 10.47 -3.89
N ASP A 14 4.13 10.23 -5.11
CA ASP A 14 4.74 8.96 -5.51
C ASP A 14 6.19 8.83 -5.01
N ALA A 15 6.34 8.74 -3.69
CA ALA A 15 7.64 8.57 -3.05
C ALA A 15 8.36 7.31 -3.55
N PHE A 16 7.62 6.23 -3.80
CA PHE A 16 8.15 4.96 -4.29
C PHE A 16 8.45 4.93 -5.80
N GLN A 17 8.12 5.99 -6.54
CA GLN A 17 8.35 6.08 -7.99
C GLN A 17 7.69 4.92 -8.76
N PHE A 18 6.48 4.54 -8.35
CA PHE A 18 5.66 3.54 -9.02
C PHE A 18 5.00 4.08 -10.30
N GLY A 19 4.87 5.40 -10.45
CA GLY A 19 4.17 6.05 -11.54
C GLY A 19 2.65 6.12 -11.31
N TYR A 20 1.97 6.86 -12.19
CA TYR A 20 0.52 7.00 -12.21
C TYR A 20 -0.02 6.78 -13.62
N GLY A 21 -1.28 6.36 -13.72
CA GLY A 21 -1.95 6.23 -15.02
C GLY A 21 -1.18 5.29 -15.95
N THR A 22 -0.88 5.74 -17.16
CA THR A 22 -0.18 4.95 -18.18
C THR A 22 1.26 4.59 -17.79
N ASP A 23 1.90 5.41 -16.95
CA ASP A 23 3.29 5.20 -16.54
C ASP A 23 3.41 4.33 -15.27
N PHE A 24 2.29 3.80 -14.77
CA PHE A 24 2.27 2.96 -13.58
C PHE A 24 2.95 1.61 -13.83
N ASP A 25 4.01 1.35 -13.07
CA ASP A 25 4.78 0.12 -13.08
C ASP A 25 4.34 -0.81 -11.93
N ALA A 26 3.39 -1.67 -12.25
CA ALA A 26 2.86 -2.68 -11.32
C ALA A 26 3.93 -3.67 -10.82
N ARG A 27 5.03 -3.87 -11.57
CA ARG A 27 6.10 -4.81 -11.18
C ARG A 27 6.83 -4.31 -9.94
N LYS A 28 7.12 -3.01 -9.86
CA LYS A 28 7.80 -2.40 -8.72
C LYS A 28 7.04 -2.62 -7.41
N VAL A 29 5.70 -2.60 -7.44
CA VAL A 29 4.87 -2.87 -6.26
C VAL A 29 5.06 -4.30 -5.78
N SER A 30 4.99 -5.26 -6.71
CA SER A 30 5.21 -6.67 -6.42
C SER A 30 6.62 -6.92 -5.88
N GLU A 31 7.64 -6.26 -6.43
CA GLU A 31 9.03 -6.35 -5.96
C GLU A 31 9.20 -5.76 -4.55
N ALA A 32 8.67 -4.56 -4.31
CA ALA A 32 8.77 -3.88 -3.03
C ALA A 32 8.11 -4.68 -1.90
N LEU A 33 6.97 -5.32 -2.18
CA LEU A 33 6.27 -6.18 -1.24
C LEU A 33 6.72 -7.66 -1.32
N ARG A 34 7.64 -8.02 -2.21
CA ARG A 34 8.09 -9.40 -2.44
C ARG A 34 6.95 -10.37 -2.71
N LEU A 35 5.95 -9.94 -3.49
CA LEU A 35 4.80 -10.73 -3.90
C LEU A 35 5.18 -11.70 -5.01
N LYS A 36 4.77 -12.95 -4.86
CA LYS A 36 4.89 -13.95 -5.93
C LYS A 36 3.69 -13.85 -6.88
N LYS A 37 3.77 -14.51 -8.04
CA LYS A 37 2.66 -14.55 -9.00
C LYS A 37 1.39 -15.15 -8.40
N GLU A 38 1.52 -16.10 -7.49
CA GLU A 38 0.39 -16.72 -6.79
C GLU A 38 -0.32 -15.71 -5.87
N ASP A 39 0.45 -14.86 -5.18
CA ASP A 39 -0.11 -13.82 -4.33
C ASP A 39 -0.88 -12.79 -5.18
N VAL A 40 -0.31 -12.36 -6.31
CA VAL A 40 -0.94 -11.41 -7.24
C VAL A 40 -2.17 -11.99 -7.92
N SER A 41 -2.12 -13.27 -8.29
CA SER A 41 -3.25 -14.03 -8.82
C SER A 41 -4.42 -14.04 -7.85
N HIS A 42 -4.16 -14.32 -6.57
CA HIS A 42 -5.18 -14.30 -5.52
C HIS A 42 -5.74 -12.89 -5.27
N LEU A 43 -4.87 -11.87 -5.24
CA LEU A 43 -5.24 -10.46 -5.04
C LEU A 43 -6.16 -9.91 -6.14
N ALA A 44 -5.88 -10.26 -7.38
CA ALA A 44 -6.58 -9.76 -8.56
C ALA A 44 -7.70 -10.70 -9.05
N SER A 45 -7.91 -11.85 -8.37
CA SER A 45 -8.87 -12.87 -8.78
C SER A 45 -8.69 -13.34 -10.24
N VAL A 46 -7.44 -13.49 -10.68
CA VAL A 46 -7.08 -13.98 -12.02
C VAL A 46 -6.30 -15.28 -11.92
N SER A 47 -6.18 -16.04 -13.01
CA SER A 47 -5.32 -17.24 -13.02
C SER A 47 -3.84 -16.85 -12.87
N VAL A 48 -3.04 -17.69 -12.19
CA VAL A 48 -1.58 -17.48 -12.05
C VAL A 48 -0.89 -17.32 -13.41
N LYS A 49 -1.34 -18.06 -14.43
CA LYS A 49 -0.81 -17.98 -15.80
C LYS A 49 -1.11 -16.65 -16.49
N SER A 50 -2.18 -15.98 -16.08
CA SER A 50 -2.57 -14.67 -16.60
C SER A 50 -1.77 -13.52 -15.98
N VAL A 51 -1.09 -13.74 -14.85
CA VAL A 51 -0.30 -12.71 -14.17
C VAL A 51 0.93 -12.33 -15.01
N ARG A 52 0.90 -11.11 -15.53
CA ARG A 52 1.96 -10.45 -16.30
C ARG A 52 1.99 -8.95 -15.98
N TYR A 53 3.08 -8.30 -16.38
CA TYR A 53 3.39 -6.89 -16.07
C TYR A 53 3.87 -6.14 -17.32
N ASP A 54 3.51 -6.65 -18.50
CA ASP A 54 3.75 -6.04 -19.80
C ASP A 54 2.48 -5.31 -20.28
N ASP A 55 2.47 -4.81 -21.51
CA ASP A 55 1.34 -4.08 -22.10
C ASP A 55 0.04 -4.89 -22.14
N ALA A 56 0.11 -6.22 -21.99
CA ALA A 56 -1.05 -7.11 -21.94
C ALA A 56 -1.48 -7.46 -20.49
N ILE A 57 -1.03 -6.70 -19.49
CA ILE A 57 -1.45 -6.85 -18.08
C ILE A 57 -2.98 -6.89 -17.97
N PRO A 58 -3.57 -7.88 -17.28
CA PRO A 58 -4.99 -7.87 -16.99
C PRO A 58 -5.36 -6.64 -16.16
N GLU A 59 -6.44 -5.94 -16.53
CA GLU A 59 -6.85 -4.72 -15.84
C GLU A 59 -7.02 -4.94 -14.32
N GLN A 60 -7.56 -6.10 -13.91
CA GLN A 60 -7.72 -6.44 -12.49
C GLN A 60 -6.41 -6.48 -11.73
N VAL A 61 -5.33 -6.95 -12.36
CA VAL A 61 -3.98 -6.98 -11.77
C VAL A 61 -3.46 -5.56 -11.64
N ARG A 62 -3.62 -4.75 -12.68
CA ARG A 62 -3.18 -3.36 -12.73
C ARG A 62 -3.90 -2.51 -11.68
N GLU A 63 -5.22 -2.56 -11.63
CA GLU A 63 -6.04 -1.84 -10.65
C GLU A 63 -5.65 -2.22 -9.22
N ARG A 64 -5.58 -3.52 -8.91
CA ARG A 64 -5.29 -3.97 -7.54
C ARG A 64 -3.90 -3.55 -7.08
N LEU A 65 -2.89 -3.64 -7.94
CA LEU A 65 -1.53 -3.21 -7.61
C LEU A 65 -1.43 -1.68 -7.52
N ALA A 66 -2.22 -0.93 -8.31
CA ALA A 66 -2.28 0.53 -8.22
C ALA A 66 -2.90 0.99 -6.89
N GLU A 67 -3.94 0.32 -6.42
CA GLU A 67 -4.51 0.57 -5.08
C GLU A 67 -3.47 0.35 -3.98
N ILE A 68 -2.74 -0.77 -4.05
CA ILE A 68 -1.69 -1.10 -3.09
C ILE A 68 -0.55 -0.06 -3.15
N ALA A 69 -0.12 0.34 -4.35
CA ALA A 69 0.88 1.39 -4.56
C ALA A 69 0.48 2.70 -3.87
N ASN A 70 -0.77 3.14 -4.05
CA ASN A 70 -1.28 4.34 -3.39
C ASN A 70 -1.22 4.20 -1.86
N THR A 71 -1.60 3.03 -1.33
CA THR A 71 -1.50 2.77 0.12
C THR A 71 -0.06 2.76 0.62
N MET A 72 0.89 2.24 -0.16
CA MET A 72 2.31 2.28 0.19
C MET A 72 2.83 3.72 0.24
N ASN A 73 2.49 4.54 -0.76
CA ASN A 73 2.84 5.95 -0.79
C ASN A 73 2.19 6.73 0.37
N LEU A 74 0.98 6.36 0.81
CA LEU A 74 0.34 6.98 1.99
C LEU A 74 1.16 6.71 3.25
N VAL A 75 1.59 5.47 3.43
CA VAL A 75 2.45 5.10 4.56
C VAL A 75 3.80 5.80 4.48
N ALA A 76 4.41 5.92 3.29
CA ALA A 76 5.64 6.68 3.11
C ALA A 76 5.50 8.14 3.54
N ALA A 77 4.37 8.79 3.24
CA ALA A 77 4.10 10.15 3.71
C ALA A 77 4.11 10.26 5.24
N THR A 78 3.74 9.20 5.97
CA THR A 78 3.80 9.19 7.45
C THR A 78 5.22 9.11 8.01
N PHE A 79 6.19 8.76 7.17
CA PHE A 79 7.62 8.70 7.45
C PHE A 79 8.38 9.79 6.67
N ASP A 80 7.73 10.93 6.37
CA ASP A 80 8.32 12.06 5.65
C ASP A 80 8.88 11.69 4.26
N GLY A 81 8.30 10.67 3.61
CA GLY A 81 8.74 10.18 2.31
C GLY A 81 9.86 9.13 2.36
N ASP A 82 10.24 8.64 3.55
CA ASP A 82 11.24 7.58 3.72
C ASP A 82 10.68 6.22 3.24
N VAL A 83 10.94 5.92 1.97
CA VAL A 83 10.51 4.68 1.30
C VAL A 83 11.10 3.43 1.94
N ALA A 84 12.31 3.49 2.49
CA ALA A 84 12.96 2.35 3.12
C ALA A 84 12.22 2.00 4.42
N LYS A 85 11.93 2.99 5.27
CA LYS A 85 11.13 2.78 6.47
C LYS A 85 9.73 2.27 6.16
N ALA A 86 9.07 2.87 5.17
CA ALA A 86 7.74 2.42 4.75
C ALA A 86 7.76 0.96 4.27
N ALA A 87 8.70 0.59 3.39
CA ALA A 87 8.85 -0.79 2.94
C ALA A 87 9.12 -1.75 4.10
N THR A 88 10.02 -1.39 5.03
CA THR A 88 10.29 -2.18 6.23
C THR A 88 9.04 -2.34 7.09
N TRP A 89 8.23 -1.29 7.25
CA TRP A 89 6.97 -1.36 8.00
C TRP A 89 6.00 -2.37 7.38
N PHE A 90 5.90 -2.45 6.05
CA PHE A 90 5.05 -3.46 5.38
C PHE A 90 5.52 -4.90 5.64
N LEU A 91 6.82 -5.11 5.87
CA LEU A 91 7.42 -6.42 6.09
C LEU A 91 7.49 -6.81 7.58
N THR A 92 7.29 -5.86 8.49
CA THR A 92 7.43 -6.06 9.93
C THR A 92 6.08 -6.46 10.56
N ARG A 93 6.10 -7.46 11.46
CA ARG A 93 4.89 -7.85 12.21
C ARG A 93 4.44 -6.70 13.11
N ASN A 94 3.14 -6.43 13.13
CA ASN A 94 2.57 -5.35 13.91
C ASN A 94 1.52 -5.90 14.89
N PRO A 95 1.73 -5.78 16.22
CA PRO A 95 0.75 -6.22 17.22
C PRO A 95 -0.64 -5.58 17.03
N LEU A 96 -0.71 -4.33 16.56
CA LEU A 96 -1.98 -3.64 16.32
C LEU A 96 -2.78 -4.20 15.15
N LEU A 97 -2.14 -5.02 14.30
CA LEU A 97 -2.79 -5.75 13.21
C LEU A 97 -3.14 -7.19 13.59
N GLY A 98 -2.96 -7.57 14.87
CA GLY A 98 -3.08 -8.95 15.33
C GLY A 98 -1.79 -9.75 15.15
N ASP A 99 -0.64 -9.09 15.36
CA ASP A 99 0.71 -9.66 15.25
C ASP A 99 1.00 -10.27 13.86
N VAL A 100 0.53 -9.61 12.80
CA VAL A 100 0.81 -9.97 11.41
C VAL A 100 1.45 -8.80 10.67
N ALA A 101 2.26 -9.10 9.65
CA ALA A 101 2.82 -8.06 8.81
C ALA A 101 1.76 -7.52 7.83
N PRO A 102 1.76 -6.20 7.52
CA PRO A 102 0.87 -5.64 6.51
C PRO A 102 0.94 -6.36 5.16
N ARG A 103 2.14 -6.77 4.71
CA ARG A 103 2.31 -7.60 3.51
C ARG A 103 1.50 -8.90 3.59
N ASP A 104 1.55 -9.60 4.73
CA ASP A 104 0.86 -10.88 4.84
C ASP A 104 -0.66 -10.68 4.88
N MET A 105 -1.16 -9.55 5.41
CA MET A 105 -2.57 -9.18 5.25
C MET A 105 -2.94 -8.98 3.78
N ILE A 106 -2.09 -8.33 2.99
CA ILE A 106 -2.29 -8.16 1.54
C ILE A 106 -2.35 -9.54 0.87
N ARG A 107 -1.35 -10.40 1.08
CA ARG A 107 -1.29 -11.74 0.49
C ARG A 107 -2.53 -12.60 0.80
N LEU A 108 -3.06 -12.48 2.01
CA LEU A 108 -4.26 -13.21 2.46
C LEU A 108 -5.58 -12.56 2.01
N GLY A 109 -5.55 -11.56 1.12
CA GLY A 109 -6.76 -10.89 0.62
C GLY A 109 -7.43 -9.95 1.62
N ARG A 110 -6.74 -9.59 2.72
CA ARG A 110 -7.25 -8.69 3.79
C ARG A 110 -6.87 -7.23 3.54
N TYR A 111 -6.64 -6.86 2.29
CA TYR A 111 -6.19 -5.52 1.89
C TYR A 111 -7.15 -4.41 2.34
N GLU A 112 -8.46 -4.57 2.15
CA GLU A 112 -9.45 -3.56 2.55
C GLU A 112 -9.47 -3.30 4.07
N ARG A 113 -9.15 -4.31 4.87
CA ARG A 113 -9.02 -4.15 6.33
C ARG A 113 -7.75 -3.37 6.67
N LEU A 114 -6.65 -3.67 6.01
CA LEU A 114 -5.39 -2.95 6.17
C LEU A 114 -5.53 -1.48 5.76
N ARG A 115 -6.12 -1.21 4.58
CA ARG A 115 -6.33 0.16 4.08
C ARG A 115 -7.15 1.00 5.05
N ARG A 116 -8.27 0.47 5.55
CA ARG A 116 -9.09 1.14 6.58
C ARG A 116 -8.31 1.42 7.85
N PHE A 117 -7.51 0.46 8.31
CA PHE A 117 -6.66 0.66 9.49
C PHE A 117 -5.66 1.82 9.28
N ILE A 118 -4.99 1.87 8.13
CA ILE A 118 -4.03 2.94 7.81
C ILE A 118 -4.72 4.30 7.80
N ILE A 119 -5.86 4.42 7.10
CA ILE A 119 -6.63 5.68 7.04
C ILE A 119 -7.08 6.12 8.43
N ASN A 120 -7.55 5.19 9.27
CA ASN A 120 -7.97 5.52 10.63
C ASN A 120 -6.78 5.93 11.51
N ALA A 121 -5.66 5.21 11.45
CA ALA A 121 -4.45 5.56 12.20
C ALA A 121 -3.87 6.92 11.78
N MET A 122 -4.02 7.30 10.50
CA MET A 122 -3.66 8.64 10.04
C MET A 122 -4.59 9.71 10.64
N ARG A 123 -5.88 9.44 10.81
CA ARG A 123 -6.83 10.35 11.47
C ARG A 123 -6.57 10.49 12.97
N GLU A 124 -6.18 9.40 13.63
CA GLU A 124 -5.93 9.36 15.08
C GLU A 124 -4.61 10.05 15.50
N ARG A 125 -3.74 10.44 14.56
CA ARG A 125 -2.52 11.21 14.87
C ARG A 125 -2.79 12.65 15.40
N GLU A 126 -4.04 13.02 15.66
CA GLU A 126 -4.45 14.23 16.40
C GLU A 126 -5.45 13.86 17.53
N PRO A 127 -5.30 14.26 18.82
CA PRO A 127 -4.36 15.19 19.47
C PRO A 127 -3.61 14.60 20.70
N GLN A 128 -2.27 14.61 20.69
CA GLN A 128 -1.47 14.43 21.93
C GLN A 128 -0.12 15.14 21.83
N ARG A 129 -0.16 16.46 21.62
CA ARG A 129 1.03 17.34 21.66
C ARG A 129 0.84 18.62 22.48
N TYR A 130 -0.15 18.67 23.36
CA TYR A 130 -0.27 19.70 24.39
C TYR A 130 -0.56 19.06 25.75
N ALA A 131 0.49 18.56 26.38
CA ALA A 131 0.56 18.30 27.82
C ALA A 131 2.02 18.46 28.24
N ALA A 132 2.48 19.71 28.22
CA ALA A 132 3.66 20.20 28.92
C ALA A 132 3.35 21.64 29.36
#